data_AF-A0A9C9MYV6-F1
#
_entry.id   AF-A0A9C9MYV6-F1
#
_cell.length_a   1.000
_cell.length_b   1.000
_cell.length_c   1.000
_cell.angle_alpha   90.00
_cell.angle_beta   90.00
_cell.angle_gamma   90.00
#
_symmetry.space_group_name_H-M   'P 1'
#
loop_
_entity.id
_entity.type
_entity.pdbx_description
1 polymer ?
#
loop_
_entity_poly.entity_id
_entity_poly.type
_entity_poly.pdbx_seq_one_letter_code
_entity_poly.pdbx_strand_id
1 'polypeptide(L)'
;MNEMTAPDRQIYLLDPQKLTPETIAVAFAKTSRSPESFQAIADELTDEKSAQFHEKWVVGYGHSSVAEHAVLHIAVENVSRLAVETLQANRLASYT
;
A
#
# COMPACT_ATOMS: atom_id res chain seq x y z
N MET A 1 -15.10 36.02 -17.49
CA MET A 1 -14.53 35.84 -16.14
C MET A 1 -14.95 34.45 -15.69
N ASN A 2 -14.07 33.46 -15.76
CA ASN A 2 -14.37 32.11 -15.29
C ASN A 2 -13.51 31.93 -14.03
N GLU A 3 -14.12 32.11 -12.86
CA GLU A 3 -13.47 31.79 -11.60
C GLU A 3 -13.22 30.27 -11.57
N MET A 4 -11.96 29.90 -11.71
CA MET A 4 -11.48 28.56 -11.42
C MET A 4 -11.52 28.42 -9.90
N THR A 5 -12.67 28.01 -9.36
CA THR A 5 -12.81 27.66 -7.95
C THR A 5 -11.76 26.61 -7.61
N ALA A 6 -10.89 26.88 -6.63
CA ALA A 6 -9.92 25.91 -6.16
C ALA A 6 -10.65 24.60 -5.80
N PRO A 7 -10.12 23.43 -6.18
CA PRO A 7 -10.77 22.16 -5.87
C PRO A 7 -11.01 22.06 -4.36
N ASP A 8 -12.20 21.59 -3.99
CA ASP A 8 -12.59 21.43 -2.60
C ASP A 8 -11.59 20.49 -1.90
N ARG A 9 -11.02 20.95 -0.78
CA ARG A 9 -9.92 20.24 -0.12
C ARG A 9 -10.50 19.03 0.62
N GLN A 10 -10.12 17.83 0.18
CA GLN A 10 -10.50 16.58 0.81
C GLN A 10 -9.34 16.01 1.63
N ILE A 11 -9.55 15.77 2.93
CA ILE A 11 -8.58 15.10 3.82
C ILE A 11 -9.29 13.92 4.46
N TYR A 12 -8.90 12.71 4.09
CA TYR A 12 -9.53 11.47 4.53
C TYR A 12 -8.51 10.32 4.59
N LEU A 13 -8.88 9.27 5.30
CA LEU A 13 -8.13 8.02 5.35
C LEU A 13 -8.73 7.03 4.35
N LEU A 14 -7.87 6.32 3.62
CA LEU A 14 -8.26 5.04 3.03
C LEU A 14 -8.30 4.03 4.17
N ASP A 15 -9.50 3.59 4.53
CA ASP A 15 -9.75 2.79 5.74
C ASP A 15 -9.18 1.37 5.58
N PRO A 16 -8.15 0.98 6.36
CA PRO A 16 -7.53 -0.35 6.26
C PRO A 16 -8.44 -1.48 6.76
N GLN A 17 -9.58 -1.17 7.38
CA GLN A 17 -10.61 -2.16 7.70
C GLN A 17 -11.52 -2.47 6.50
N LYS A 18 -11.54 -1.60 5.49
CA LYS A 18 -12.37 -1.74 4.29
C LYS A 18 -11.58 -2.10 3.05
N LEU A 19 -10.32 -1.67 2.99
CA LEU A 19 -9.42 -1.88 1.86
C LEU A 19 -8.22 -2.69 2.32
N THR A 20 -7.82 -3.66 1.51
CA THR A 20 -6.59 -4.43 1.74
C THR A 20 -5.35 -3.51 1.65
N PRO A 21 -4.27 -3.77 2.42
CA PRO A 21 -3.01 -3.01 2.31
C PRO A 21 -2.50 -2.93 0.87
N GLU A 22 -2.67 -4.00 0.10
CA GLU A 22 -2.36 -4.07 -1.32
C GLU A 22 -3.19 -3.08 -2.13
N THR A 23 -4.51 -3.02 -1.92
CA THR A 23 -5.40 -2.07 -2.60
C THR A 23 -5.04 -0.63 -2.29
N ILE A 24 -4.70 -0.34 -1.03
CA ILE A 24 -4.24 0.99 -0.60
C ILE A 24 -2.93 1.36 -1.34
N ALA A 25 -1.94 0.46 -1.33
CA ALA A 25 -0.68 0.66 -2.03
C ALA A 25 -0.86 0.89 -3.55
N VAL A 26 -1.73 0.09 -4.20
CA VAL A 26 -2.04 0.24 -5.63
C VAL A 26 -2.77 1.55 -5.91
N ALA A 27 -3.69 1.97 -5.04
CA ALA A 27 -4.34 3.27 -5.16
C ALA A 27 -3.31 4.41 -5.15
N PHE A 28 -2.38 4.41 -4.17
CA PHE A 28 -1.28 5.37 -4.13
C PHE A 28 -0.42 5.35 -5.40
N ALA A 29 -0.06 4.16 -5.90
CA ALA A 29 0.72 4.04 -7.12
C ALA A 29 -0.01 4.59 -8.35
N LYS A 30 -1.29 4.26 -8.51
CA LYS A 30 -2.11 4.66 -9.66
C LYS A 30 -2.36 6.17 -9.71
N THR A 31 -2.41 6.86 -8.58
CA THR A 31 -2.64 8.32 -8.55
C THR A 31 -1.57 9.11 -9.30
N SER A 32 -0.32 8.61 -9.35
CA SER A 32 0.75 9.25 -10.13
C SER A 32 0.50 9.21 -11.66
N ARG A 33 -0.45 8.38 -12.11
CA ARG A 33 -0.72 8.09 -13.53
C ARG A 33 -2.19 8.28 -13.93
N SER A 34 -3.07 8.67 -13.00
CA SER A 34 -4.49 8.94 -13.25
C SER A 34 -4.89 10.30 -12.68
N PRO A 35 -5.72 11.10 -13.39
CA PRO A 35 -6.28 12.33 -12.84
C PRO A 35 -7.40 12.12 -11.81
N GLU A 36 -7.74 10.87 -11.50
CA GLU A 36 -8.84 10.52 -10.59
C GLU A 36 -8.48 10.65 -9.11
N SER A 37 -9.50 10.75 -8.26
CA SER A 37 -9.32 10.78 -6.80
C SER A 37 -8.93 9.40 -6.25
N PHE A 38 -8.27 9.37 -5.07
CA PHE A 38 -7.93 8.11 -4.40
C PHE A 38 -9.15 7.22 -4.15
N GLN A 39 -10.30 7.81 -3.78
CA GLN A 39 -11.53 7.06 -3.55
C GLN A 39 -12.04 6.38 -4.83
N ALA A 40 -12.12 7.13 -5.94
CA ALA A 40 -12.54 6.57 -7.23
C ALA A 40 -11.62 5.44 -7.68
N ILE A 41 -10.31 5.62 -7.52
CA ILE A 41 -9.32 4.59 -7.85
C ILE A 41 -9.48 3.36 -6.94
N ALA A 42 -9.72 3.54 -5.65
CA ALA A 42 -9.92 2.44 -4.70
C ALA A 42 -11.21 1.67 -4.99
N ASP A 43 -12.30 2.35 -5.36
CA ASP A 43 -13.60 1.73 -5.68
C ASP A 43 -13.53 0.85 -6.95
N GLU A 44 -12.60 1.13 -7.87
CA GLU A 44 -12.37 0.34 -9.09
C GLU A 44 -11.50 -0.91 -8.87
N LEU A 45 -10.74 -0.93 -7.77
CA LEU A 45 -9.82 -2.02 -7.44
C LEU A 45 -10.59 -3.14 -6.73
N THR A 46 -10.52 -4.33 -7.31
CA THR A 46 -10.94 -5.58 -6.64
C THR A 46 -9.71 -6.27 -6.11
N ASP A 47 -9.86 -7.17 -5.12
CA ASP A 47 -8.74 -7.92 -4.55
C ASP A 47 -7.94 -8.68 -5.63
N GLU A 48 -8.59 -9.25 -6.65
CA GLU A 48 -7.91 -9.93 -7.76
C GLU A 48 -7.12 -8.95 -8.65
N LYS A 49 -7.67 -7.76 -8.91
CA LYS A 49 -6.96 -6.73 -9.69
C LYS A 49 -5.79 -6.16 -8.90
N SER A 50 -5.95 -5.99 -7.59
CA SER A 50 -4.89 -5.54 -6.68
C SER A 50 -3.77 -6.57 -6.60
N ALA A 51 -4.10 -7.86 -6.49
CA ALA A 51 -3.12 -8.95 -6.50
C ALA A 51 -2.34 -9.04 -7.82
N GLN A 52 -3.02 -8.98 -8.98
CA GLN A 52 -2.36 -8.98 -10.29
C GLN A 52 -1.47 -7.75 -10.50
N PHE A 53 -1.89 -6.58 -10.01
CA PHE A 53 -1.07 -5.38 -10.06
C PHE A 53 0.16 -5.50 -9.15
N HIS A 54 -0.01 -6.03 -7.94
CA HIS A 54 1.08 -6.28 -6.99
C HIS A 54 2.13 -7.22 -7.60
N GLU A 55 1.72 -8.36 -8.16
CA GLU A 55 2.62 -9.32 -8.79
C GLU A 55 3.38 -8.70 -9.98
N LYS A 56 2.67 -7.97 -10.85
CA LYS A 56 3.26 -7.37 -12.04
C LYS A 56 4.21 -6.21 -11.75
N TRP A 57 3.89 -5.35 -10.78
CA TRP A 57 4.59 -4.08 -10.57
C TRP A 57 5.49 -4.04 -9.34
N VAL A 58 5.15 -4.76 -8.26
CA VAL A 58 5.97 -4.81 -7.04
C VAL A 58 7.03 -5.90 -7.16
N VAL A 59 6.64 -7.13 -7.53
CA VAL A 59 7.57 -8.26 -7.66
C VAL A 59 8.36 -8.20 -8.98
N GLY A 60 7.71 -7.86 -10.10
CA GLY A 60 8.32 -7.88 -11.43
C GLY A 60 9.17 -6.67 -11.84
N TYR A 61 8.88 -5.46 -11.31
CA TYR A 61 9.53 -4.21 -11.75
C TYR A 61 10.41 -3.53 -10.70
N GLY A 62 10.44 -4.02 -9.45
CA GLY A 62 11.31 -3.49 -8.40
C GLY A 62 10.96 -2.07 -7.93
N HIS A 63 9.71 -1.61 -8.11
CA HIS A 63 9.23 -0.33 -7.59
C HIS A 63 8.88 -0.45 -6.10
N SER A 64 9.90 -0.59 -5.26
CA SER A 64 9.78 -0.87 -3.83
C SER A 64 9.00 0.19 -3.05
N SER A 65 8.98 1.45 -3.51
CA SER A 65 8.30 2.55 -2.81
C SER A 65 6.78 2.41 -2.72
N VAL A 66 6.17 1.65 -3.63
CA VAL A 66 4.73 1.32 -3.55
C VAL A 66 4.46 0.33 -2.42
N ALA A 67 5.37 -0.63 -2.21
CA ALA A 67 5.24 -1.64 -1.17
C ALA A 67 5.44 -1.06 0.24
N GLU A 68 6.15 0.07 0.39
CA GLU A 68 6.34 0.76 1.68
C GLU A 68 5.02 1.22 2.32
N HIS A 69 3.96 1.37 1.53
CA HIS A 69 2.63 1.78 2.04
C HIS A 69 1.83 0.61 2.62
N ALA A 70 2.27 -0.64 2.38
CA ALA A 70 1.64 -1.83 2.94
C ALA A 70 2.35 -2.24 4.23
N VAL A 71 1.61 -2.28 5.34
CA VAL A 71 2.10 -2.78 6.63
C VAL A 71 1.50 -4.16 6.89
N LEU A 72 2.37 -5.14 7.20
CA LEU A 72 1.95 -6.49 7.55
C LEU A 72 2.24 -6.78 9.01
N HIS A 73 1.29 -7.41 9.69
CA HIS A 73 1.48 -7.97 11.03
C HIS A 73 1.77 -9.46 10.90
N ILE A 74 2.96 -9.89 11.33
CA ILE A 74 3.44 -11.27 11.18
C ILE A 74 3.75 -11.82 12.58
N ALA A 75 3.17 -12.97 12.91
CA ALA A 75 3.50 -13.75 14.10
C ALA A 75 4.43 -14.91 13.73
N VAL A 76 5.53 -15.08 14.47
CA VAL A 76 6.52 -16.14 14.22
C VAL A 76 6.74 -16.92 15.51
N GLU A 77 6.41 -18.22 15.48
CA GLU A 77 6.47 -19.12 16.65
C GLU A 77 7.42 -20.30 16.40
N ASN A 78 7.93 -20.90 17.48
CA ASN A 78 8.80 -22.09 17.44
C ASN A 78 10.09 -21.94 16.59
N VAL A 79 10.62 -20.73 16.49
CA VAL A 79 11.88 -20.46 15.79
C VAL A 79 13.07 -20.43 16.75
N SER A 80 14.25 -20.76 16.23
CA SER A 80 15.48 -20.73 17.02
C SER A 80 15.91 -19.30 17.36
N ARG A 81 16.64 -19.12 18.46
CA ARG A 81 17.21 -17.81 18.83
C ARG A 81 18.06 -17.20 17.70
N LEU A 82 18.82 -18.03 16.99
CA LEU A 82 19.65 -17.58 15.86
C LEU A 82 18.79 -16.97 14.73
N ALA A 83 17.63 -17.56 14.45
CA ALA A 83 16.71 -17.03 13.43
C ALA A 83 16.10 -15.70 13.88
N VAL A 84 15.76 -15.56 15.17
CA VAL A 84 15.22 -14.31 15.74
C VAL A 84 16.22 -13.16 15.61
N GLU A 85 17.49 -13.37 15.93
CA GLU A 85 18.56 -12.35 15.75
C GLU A 85 18.66 -11.91 14.28
N THR A 86 18.50 -12.85 13.35
CA THR A 86 18.51 -12.55 11.91
C THR A 86 17.31 -11.70 11.50
N LEU A 87 16.12 -11.99 12.05
CA LEU A 87 14.92 -11.20 11.81
C LEU A 87 15.08 -9.79 12.38
N GLN A 88 15.51 -9.65 13.63
CA GLN A 88 15.66 -8.36 14.33
C GLN A 88 16.79 -7.48 13.78
N ALA A 89 17.72 -8.05 13.00
CA ALA A 89 18.76 -7.29 12.31
C ALA A 89 18.18 -6.33 11.23
N ASN A 90 16.95 -6.55 10.76
CA ASN A 90 16.30 -5.66 9.81
C ASN A 90 15.77 -4.40 10.51
N ARG A 91 16.22 -3.23 10.04
CA ARG A 91 15.95 -1.92 10.67
C ARG A 91 14.65 -1.25 10.22
N LEU A 92 13.97 -1.83 9.24
CA LEU A 92 12.75 -1.26 8.64
C LEU A 92 11.47 -1.91 9.19
N ALA A 93 11.57 -2.75 10.21
CA ALA A 93 10.43 -3.40 10.86
C ALA A 93 10.40 -3.09 12.37
N SER A 94 9.23 -3.30 12.97
CA SER A 94 9.02 -3.20 14.42
C SER A 94 8.78 -4.59 14.98
N TYR A 95 9.41 -4.90 16.13
CA TYR A 95 9.37 -6.23 16.75
C TYR A 95 8.80 -6.13 18.16
N THR A 96 8.13 -7.20 18.61
CA THR A 96 7.65 -7.39 19.99
C THR A 96 8.04 -8.79 20.44
#